data_AF-A0A5S3V286-F1
#
_entry.id   AF-A0A5S3V286-F1
#
_cell.length_a   1.000
_cell.length_b   1.000
_cell.length_c   1.000
_cell.angle_alpha   90.00
_cell.angle_beta   90.00
_cell.angle_gamma   90.00
#
_symmetry.space_group_name_H-M   'P 1'
#
loop_
_entity.id
_entity.type
_entity.pdbx_description
1 polymer ?
#
loop_
_entity_poly.entity_id
_entity_poly.type
_entity_poly.pdbx_seq_one_letter_code
_entity_poly.pdbx_strand_id
1 'polypeptide(L)'
;MKVIVVFSLLSGCAQRTLNISDENGVVVGECVSGFDWHFYGLDDSIDYMLYECAQSALAKGFTIDEPRLLTLDFSLPQLPEGLSWNKKRAMAQFHEGNITERKLGYILASIENDYTKIAWAAEDDLASGKITEQQYKVIIEQAKLVWLGE
;
A
#
# COMPACT_ATOMS: atom_id res chain seq x y z
N MET A 1 -14.94 -9.70 -46.21
CA MET A 1 -14.60 -8.51 -45.41
C MET A 1 -14.34 -8.99 -43.98
N LYS A 2 -13.08 -9.11 -43.54
CA LYS A 2 -12.75 -9.54 -42.17
C LYS A 2 -12.65 -8.29 -41.31
N VAL A 3 -13.60 -8.09 -40.40
CA VAL A 3 -13.53 -7.06 -39.38
C VAL A 3 -12.61 -7.57 -38.28
N ILE A 4 -11.41 -6.97 -38.17
CA ILE A 4 -10.52 -7.20 -37.04
C ILE A 4 -10.93 -6.19 -35.97
N VAL A 5 -11.63 -6.67 -34.94
CA VAL A 5 -11.93 -5.88 -33.74
C VAL A 5 -10.67 -5.83 -32.90
N VAL A 6 -9.98 -4.69 -32.92
CA VAL A 6 -8.90 -4.38 -31.99
C VAL A 6 -9.55 -3.99 -30.67
N PHE A 7 -9.58 -4.91 -29.72
CA PHE A 7 -10.01 -4.64 -28.35
C PHE A 7 -8.84 -3.93 -27.65
N SER A 8 -8.82 -2.60 -27.68
CA SER A 8 -7.90 -1.80 -26.88
C SER A 8 -8.27 -1.98 -25.40
N LEU A 9 -7.60 -2.92 -24.73
CA LEU A 9 -7.64 -3.04 -23.29
C LEU A 9 -6.99 -1.79 -22.70
N LEU A 10 -7.80 -0.78 -22.37
CA LEU A 10 -7.40 0.29 -21.48
C LEU A 10 -7.25 -0.34 -20.08
N SER A 11 -6.06 -0.87 -19.79
CA SER A 11 -5.68 -1.21 -18.42
C SER A 11 -5.55 0.11 -17.66
N GLY A 12 -6.63 0.54 -17.00
CA GLY A 12 -6.58 1.69 -16.11
C GLY A 12 -5.71 1.35 -14.90
N CYS A 13 -4.64 2.11 -14.68
CA CYS A 13 -3.98 2.14 -13.38
C CYS A 13 -5.04 2.59 -12.36
N ALA A 14 -5.36 1.74 -11.39
CA ALA A 14 -6.25 2.15 -10.30
C ALA A 14 -5.45 3.01 -9.33
N GLN A 15 -5.72 4.31 -9.34
CA GLN A 15 -5.10 5.29 -8.46
C GLN A 15 -6.19 6.23 -7.94
N ARG A 16 -6.08 6.63 -6.67
CA ARG A 16 -6.92 7.67 -6.07
C ARG A 16 -6.05 8.70 -5.36
N THR A 17 -6.60 9.90 -5.25
CA THR A 17 -5.99 11.04 -4.57
C THR A 17 -6.92 11.54 -3.47
N LEU A 18 -6.32 11.97 -2.36
CA LEU A 18 -6.95 12.66 -1.24
C LEU A 18 -6.24 13.99 -1.04
N ASN A 19 -6.97 15.10 -0.97
CA ASN A 19 -6.39 16.41 -0.68
C ASN A 19 -6.33 16.66 0.82
N ILE A 20 -5.26 17.33 1.25
CA ILE A 20 -5.03 17.75 2.63
C ILE A 20 -5.11 19.26 2.68
N SER A 21 -5.98 19.78 3.53
CA SER A 21 -6.20 21.22 3.69
C SER A 21 -5.84 21.72 5.09
N ASP A 22 -5.39 22.97 5.17
CA ASP A 22 -5.18 23.66 6.44
C ASP A 22 -6.50 24.09 7.11
N GLU A 23 -6.40 24.77 8.25
CA GLU A 23 -7.54 25.28 9.01
C GLU A 23 -8.39 26.33 8.26
N ASN A 24 -7.83 26.95 7.21
CA ASN A 24 -8.51 27.93 6.36
C ASN A 24 -9.17 27.27 5.13
N GLY A 25 -9.05 25.95 5.00
CA GLY A 25 -9.54 25.20 3.84
C GLY A 25 -8.66 25.34 2.60
N VAL A 26 -7.42 25.80 2.74
CA VAL A 26 -6.45 25.86 1.64
C VAL A 26 -5.79 24.50 1.48
N VAL A 27 -5.80 23.95 0.27
CA VAL A 27 -5.09 22.70 -0.04
C VAL A 27 -3.58 22.94 0.07
N VAL A 28 -2.93 22.21 0.98
CA VAL A 28 -1.49 22.31 1.28
C VAL A 28 -0.72 21.03 0.96
N GLY A 29 -1.42 19.96 0.59
CA GLY A 29 -0.81 18.71 0.16
C GLY A 29 -1.83 17.73 -0.41
N GLU A 30 -1.33 16.61 -0.90
CA GLU A 30 -2.13 15.52 -1.41
C GLU A 30 -1.51 14.17 -1.03
N CYS A 31 -2.36 13.15 -0.95
CA CYS A 31 -1.95 11.76 -0.85
C CYS A 31 -2.47 11.00 -2.04
N VAL A 32 -1.55 10.34 -2.74
CA VAL A 32 -1.84 9.55 -3.91
C VAL A 32 -1.52 8.10 -3.59
N SER A 33 -2.46 7.20 -3.89
CA SER A 33 -2.27 5.77 -3.69
C SER A 33 -2.76 5.01 -4.91
N GLY A 34 -1.94 4.04 -5.34
CA GLY A 34 -2.20 3.14 -6.44
C GLY A 34 -1.33 1.89 -6.31
N PHE A 35 -1.78 0.79 -6.91
CA PHE A 35 -1.05 -0.49 -6.91
C PHE A 35 -1.08 -1.11 -8.30
N ASP A 36 0.07 -1.59 -8.78
CA ASP A 36 0.18 -2.15 -10.13
C ASP A 36 -0.30 -3.61 -10.21
N TRP A 37 -0.09 -4.41 -9.16
CA TRP A 37 -0.24 -5.88 -9.23
C TRP A 37 -1.03 -6.49 -8.08
N HIS A 38 -1.94 -5.72 -7.47
CA HIS A 38 -2.92 -6.24 -6.53
C HIS A 38 -4.11 -6.82 -7.28
N PHE A 39 -4.01 -8.10 -7.64
CA PHE A 39 -5.10 -8.83 -8.32
C PHE A 39 -6.34 -9.02 -7.44
N TYR A 40 -6.19 -8.93 -6.13
CA TYR A 40 -7.27 -9.03 -5.14
C TYR A 40 -7.21 -7.81 -4.21
N GLY A 41 -8.38 -7.27 -3.87
CA GLY A 41 -8.49 -6.17 -2.91
C GLY A 41 -7.77 -4.89 -3.36
N LEU A 42 -7.65 -4.64 -4.67
CA LEU A 42 -7.00 -3.44 -5.23
C LEU A 42 -7.58 -2.14 -4.65
N ASP A 43 -8.89 -2.00 -4.71
CA ASP A 43 -9.60 -0.84 -4.19
C ASP A 43 -9.45 -0.70 -2.67
N ASP A 44 -9.51 -1.81 -1.95
CA ASP A 44 -9.33 -1.85 -0.50
C ASP A 44 -7.89 -1.52 -0.10
N SER A 45 -6.90 -1.89 -0.92
CA SER A 45 -5.48 -1.55 -0.73
C SER A 45 -5.25 -0.06 -0.90
N ILE A 46 -5.84 0.53 -1.95
CA ILE A 46 -5.78 1.97 -2.20
C ILE A 46 -6.41 2.72 -1.03
N ASP A 47 -7.62 2.32 -0.62
CA ASP A 47 -8.34 2.95 0.49
C ASP A 47 -7.57 2.83 1.81
N TYR A 48 -6.93 1.68 2.08
CA TYR A 48 -6.11 1.48 3.28
C TYR A 48 -4.95 2.48 3.35
N MET A 49 -4.22 2.67 2.25
CA MET A 49 -3.12 3.63 2.21
C MET A 49 -3.57 5.08 2.31
N LEU A 50 -4.71 5.42 1.67
CA LEU A 50 -5.30 6.76 1.82
C LEU A 50 -5.78 7.01 3.26
N TYR A 51 -6.32 5.98 3.93
CA TYR A 51 -6.67 6.05 5.35
C TYR A 51 -5.44 6.27 6.24
N GLU A 52 -4.34 5.55 6.03
CA GLU A 52 -3.10 5.76 6.78
C GLU A 52 -2.57 7.19 6.62
N CYS A 53 -2.61 7.72 5.39
CA CYS A 53 -2.28 9.13 5.16
C CYS A 53 -3.25 10.07 5.88
N ALA A 54 -4.56 9.85 5.76
CA ALA A 54 -5.59 10.66 6.40
C ALA A 54 -5.35 10.76 7.90
N GLN A 55 -5.06 9.64 8.56
CA GLN A 55 -4.76 9.61 10.00
C GLN A 55 -3.50 10.41 10.34
N SER A 56 -2.45 10.33 9.51
CA SER A 56 -1.25 11.16 9.69
C SER A 56 -1.53 12.66 9.54
N ALA A 57 -2.37 13.04 8.58
CA ALA A 57 -2.76 14.43 8.34
C ALA A 57 -3.61 14.98 9.49
N LEU A 58 -4.63 14.23 9.93
CA LEU A 58 -5.50 14.59 11.06
C LEU A 58 -4.71 14.72 12.36
N ALA A 59 -3.75 13.84 12.62
CA ALA A 59 -2.87 13.92 13.79
C ALA A 59 -2.01 15.21 13.81
N LYS A 60 -1.78 15.83 12.65
CA LYS A 60 -1.08 17.11 12.51
C LYS A 60 -2.01 18.33 12.51
N GLY A 61 -3.32 18.13 12.69
CA GLY A 61 -4.31 19.20 12.72
C GLY A 61 -4.83 19.64 11.35
N PHE A 62 -4.52 18.90 10.28
CA PHE A 62 -5.07 19.17 8.94
C PHE A 62 -6.45 18.53 8.76
N THR A 63 -7.14 18.91 7.68
CA THR A 63 -8.39 18.32 7.23
C THR A 63 -8.22 17.57 5.91
N ILE A 64 -9.16 16.69 5.58
CA ILE A 64 -9.16 15.87 4.36
C ILE A 64 -10.49 16.02 3.61
N ASP A 65 -10.48 15.78 2.29
CA ASP A 65 -11.68 15.84 1.43
C ASP A 65 -12.39 14.50 1.21
N GLU A 66 -11.97 13.44 1.90
CA GLU A 66 -12.56 12.09 1.81
C GLU A 66 -13.02 11.57 3.19
N PRO A 67 -14.19 12.02 3.70
CA PRO A 67 -14.68 11.66 5.03
C PRO A 67 -15.10 10.18 5.14
N ARG A 68 -15.38 9.48 4.02
CA ARG A 68 -15.77 8.06 4.05
C ARG A 68 -14.69 7.20 4.71
N LEU A 69 -13.41 7.51 4.49
CA LEU A 69 -12.28 6.78 5.07
C LEU A 69 -12.29 6.80 6.61
N LEU A 70 -12.93 7.78 7.24
CA LEU A 70 -13.02 7.87 8.71
C LEU A 70 -14.13 7.01 9.31
N THR A 71 -14.98 6.43 8.47
CA THR A 71 -16.14 5.63 8.90
C THR A 71 -15.95 4.13 8.72
N LEU A 72 -14.92 3.73 7.96
CA LEU A 72 -14.63 2.33 7.65
C LEU A 72 -13.71 1.70 8.69
N ASP A 73 -13.90 0.40 8.91
CA ASP A 73 -13.00 -0.39 9.76
C ASP A 73 -11.78 -0.87 8.96
N PHE A 74 -10.65 -0.19 9.14
CA PHE A 74 -9.35 -0.54 8.57
C PHE A 74 -8.49 -1.43 9.48
N SER A 75 -9.04 -2.01 10.56
CA SER A 75 -8.27 -2.91 11.42
C SER A 75 -7.70 -4.10 10.65
N LEU A 76 -6.43 -4.41 10.87
CA LEU A 76 -5.82 -5.63 10.36
C LEU A 76 -6.23 -6.83 11.23
N PRO A 77 -6.52 -7.99 10.64
CA PRO A 77 -6.75 -9.21 11.41
C PRO A 77 -5.48 -9.58 12.19
N GLN A 78 -5.68 -10.00 13.44
CA GLN A 78 -4.59 -10.40 14.32
C GLN A 78 -4.06 -11.78 13.95
N LEU A 79 -2.74 -11.93 14.01
CA LEU A 79 -2.08 -13.23 13.95
C LEU A 79 -1.75 -13.73 15.37
N PRO A 80 -1.56 -15.05 15.54
CA PRO A 80 -0.96 -15.59 16.76
C PRO A 80 0.37 -14.90 17.10
N GLU A 81 0.67 -14.86 18.39
CA GLU A 81 1.89 -14.23 18.90
C GLU A 81 3.16 -14.79 18.21
N GLY A 82 4.10 -13.89 17.89
CA GLY A 82 5.34 -14.24 17.20
C GLY A 82 5.22 -14.42 15.68
N LEU A 83 4.02 -14.29 15.11
CA LEU A 83 3.83 -14.28 13.66
C LEU A 83 3.63 -12.87 13.12
N SER A 84 4.08 -12.67 11.88
CA SER A 84 3.87 -11.45 11.10
C SER A 84 3.24 -11.78 9.76
N TRP A 85 2.54 -10.80 9.20
CA TRP A 85 2.00 -10.90 7.85
C TRP A 85 3.13 -10.83 6.82
N ASN A 86 2.97 -11.62 5.78
CA ASN A 86 3.70 -11.54 4.53
C ASN A 86 2.74 -11.97 3.41
N LYS A 87 3.09 -11.71 2.15
CA LYS A 87 2.21 -11.96 1.01
C LYS A 87 1.77 -13.41 0.95
N LYS A 88 2.70 -14.36 1.10
CA LYS A 88 2.42 -15.80 1.09
C LYS A 88 1.38 -16.20 2.14
N ARG A 89 1.53 -15.75 3.39
CA ARG A 89 0.60 -16.05 4.47
C ARG A 89 -0.76 -15.39 4.24
N ALA A 90 -0.78 -14.13 3.79
CA ALA A 90 -2.01 -13.41 3.52
C ALA A 90 -2.83 -14.12 2.43
N MET A 91 -2.19 -14.52 1.33
CA MET A 91 -2.83 -15.27 0.25
C MET A 91 -3.32 -16.64 0.72
N ALA A 92 -2.54 -17.36 1.53
CA ALA A 92 -2.98 -18.65 2.09
C ALA A 92 -4.25 -18.50 2.94
N GLN A 93 -4.28 -17.53 3.86
CA GLN A 93 -5.43 -17.27 4.71
C GLN A 93 -6.67 -16.83 3.91
N PHE A 94 -6.48 -16.08 2.82
CA PHE A 94 -7.57 -15.71 1.92
C PHE A 94 -8.14 -16.92 1.18
N HIS A 95 -7.29 -17.76 0.59
CA HIS A 95 -7.73 -18.96 -0.13
C HIS A 95 -8.37 -20.01 0.79
N GLU A 96 -7.98 -20.05 2.06
CA GLU A 96 -8.60 -20.89 3.10
C GLU A 96 -9.95 -20.31 3.60
N GLY A 97 -10.29 -19.07 3.23
CA GLY A 97 -11.52 -18.40 3.66
C GLY A 97 -11.46 -17.80 5.08
N ASN A 98 -10.28 -17.72 5.69
CA ASN A 98 -10.10 -17.18 7.04
C ASN A 98 -10.13 -15.64 7.07
N ILE A 99 -9.86 -15.00 5.94
CA ILE A 99 -9.97 -13.55 5.76
C ILE A 99 -10.76 -13.22 4.49
N THR A 100 -11.41 -12.07 4.48
CA THR A 100 -12.11 -11.55 3.29
C THR A 100 -11.12 -10.90 2.32
N GLU A 101 -11.52 -10.72 1.06
CA GLU A 101 -10.73 -10.00 0.05
C GLU A 101 -10.38 -8.57 0.51
N ARG A 102 -11.31 -7.89 1.17
CA ARG A 102 -11.05 -6.57 1.77
C ARG A 102 -9.91 -6.61 2.78
N LYS A 103 -9.95 -7.55 3.74
CA LYS A 103 -8.88 -7.67 4.74
C LYS A 103 -7.57 -8.12 4.08
N LEU A 104 -7.62 -8.93 3.01
CA LEU A 104 -6.44 -9.22 2.19
C LEU A 104 -5.84 -7.93 1.61
N GLY A 105 -6.64 -7.07 0.99
CA GLY A 105 -6.18 -5.79 0.44
C GLY A 105 -5.48 -4.92 1.48
N TYR A 106 -6.06 -4.80 2.68
CA TYR A 106 -5.46 -4.05 3.78
C TYR A 106 -4.10 -4.63 4.21
N ILE A 107 -4.02 -5.96 4.34
CA ILE A 107 -2.78 -6.63 4.70
C ILE A 107 -1.72 -6.41 3.63
N LEU A 108 -2.05 -6.62 2.35
CA LEU A 108 -1.12 -6.47 1.23
C LEU A 108 -0.57 -5.03 1.16
N ALA A 109 -1.46 -4.03 1.27
CA ALA A 109 -1.05 -2.63 1.34
C ALA A 109 -0.12 -2.35 2.52
N SER A 110 -0.46 -2.85 3.72
CA SER A 110 0.36 -2.65 4.91
C SER A 110 1.76 -3.23 4.78
N ILE A 111 1.88 -4.49 4.33
CA ILE A 111 3.20 -5.14 4.21
C ILE A 111 4.04 -4.56 3.08
N GLU A 112 3.40 -4.11 1.99
CA GLU A 112 4.10 -3.44 0.88
C GLU A 112 4.57 -2.03 1.28
N ASN A 113 3.78 -1.31 2.07
CA ASN A 113 4.20 -0.03 2.65
C ASN A 113 5.45 -0.19 3.55
N ASP A 114 5.48 -1.24 4.39
CA ASP A 114 6.64 -1.50 5.24
C ASP A 114 7.89 -1.86 4.44
N TYR A 115 7.75 -2.67 3.39
CA TYR A 115 8.83 -2.92 2.43
C TYR A 115 9.30 -1.62 1.76
N THR A 116 8.36 -0.79 1.30
CA THR A 116 8.65 0.44 0.57
C THR A 116 9.43 1.44 1.43
N LYS A 117 9.08 1.59 2.71
CA LYS A 117 9.85 2.43 3.66
C LYS A 117 11.31 1.98 3.79
N ILE A 118 11.55 0.66 3.85
CA ILE A 118 12.91 0.11 3.92
C ILE A 118 13.64 0.35 2.60
N ALA A 119 12.97 0.10 1.47
CA ALA A 119 13.56 0.26 0.15
C ALA A 119 13.97 1.71 -0.11
N TRP A 120 13.08 2.68 0.11
CA TRP A 120 13.38 4.10 -0.07
C TRP A 120 14.49 4.59 0.86
N ALA A 121 14.49 4.18 2.14
CA ALA A 121 15.57 4.54 3.04
C ALA A 121 16.93 3.98 2.58
N ALA A 122 16.95 2.75 2.03
CA ALA A 122 18.15 2.15 1.48
C ALA A 122 18.60 2.83 0.17
N GLU A 123 17.66 3.28 -0.67
CA GLU A 123 17.93 4.06 -1.87
C GLU A 123 18.54 5.42 -1.52
N ASP A 124 18.01 6.13 -0.53
CA ASP A 124 18.53 7.40 -0.04
C ASP A 124 19.95 7.23 0.57
N ASP A 125 20.14 6.19 1.37
CA ASP A 125 21.44 5.87 1.96
C ASP A 125 22.48 5.49 0.88
N LEU A 126 22.06 4.81 -0.20
CA LEU A 126 22.93 4.50 -1.34
C LEU A 126 23.28 5.77 -2.12
N ALA A 127 22.28 6.60 -2.42
CA ALA A 127 22.44 7.85 -3.17
C ALA A 127 23.33 8.87 -2.43
N SER A 128 23.27 8.89 -1.10
CA SER A 128 24.12 9.73 -0.25
C SER A 128 25.52 9.14 0.00
N GLY A 129 25.80 7.92 -0.47
CA GLY A 129 27.07 7.22 -0.25
C GLY A 129 27.27 6.67 1.16
N LYS A 130 26.20 6.60 1.96
CA LYS A 130 26.23 6.05 3.33
C LYS A 130 26.35 4.53 3.34
N ILE A 131 25.86 3.86 2.30
CA ILE A 131 26.03 2.41 2.09
C ILE A 131 26.58 2.11 0.70
N THR A 132 27.20 0.94 0.54
CA THR A 132 27.65 0.44 -0.76
C THR A 132 26.52 -0.27 -1.52
N GLU A 133 26.71 -0.48 -2.83
CA GLU A 133 25.79 -1.29 -3.63
C GLU A 133 25.60 -2.72 -3.08
N GLN A 134 26.65 -3.32 -2.50
CA GLN A 134 26.55 -4.66 -1.91
C GLN A 134 25.67 -4.65 -0.66
N GLN A 135 25.82 -3.63 0.20
CA GLN A 135 24.98 -3.47 1.39
C GLN A 135 23.52 -3.21 1.00
N TYR A 136 23.29 -2.35 0.00
CA TYR A 136 21.97 -2.11 -0.55
C TYR A 136 21.29 -3.40 -1.01
N LYS A 137 21.98 -4.22 -1.80
CA LYS A 137 21.42 -5.51 -2.29
C LYS A 137 21.00 -6.42 -1.14
N VAL A 138 21.83 -6.56 -0.11
CA VAL A 138 21.51 -7.37 1.07
C VAL A 138 20.27 -6.85 1.79
N ILE A 139 20.16 -5.53 1.99
CA ILE A 139 19.00 -4.90 2.64
C ILE A 139 17.72 -5.19 1.84
N ILE A 140 17.74 -4.98 0.52
CA ILE A 140 16.57 -5.19 -0.33
C ILE A 140 16.18 -6.66 -0.40
N GLU A 141 17.14 -7.58 -0.53
CA GLU A 141 16.86 -9.03 -0.53
C GLU A 141 16.22 -9.45 0.79
N GLN A 142 16.74 -8.99 1.92
CA GLN A 142 16.18 -9.34 3.23
C GLN A 142 14.79 -8.72 3.44
N ALA A 143 14.56 -7.49 2.99
CA ALA A 143 13.25 -6.85 3.04
C ALA A 143 12.22 -7.59 2.16
N LYS A 144 12.63 -8.07 0.97
CA LYS A 144 11.79 -8.89 0.09
C LYS A 144 11.40 -10.22 0.72
N LEU A 145 12.34 -10.91 1.39
CA LEU A 145 12.03 -12.15 2.11
C LEU A 145 10.95 -11.95 3.18
N VAL A 146 11.01 -10.83 3.91
CA VAL A 146 9.98 -10.48 4.91
C VAL A 146 8.64 -10.17 4.24
N TRP A 147 8.65 -9.35 3.19
CA TRP A 147 7.45 -8.92 2.48
C TRP A 147 6.74 -10.08 1.77
N LEU A 148 7.48 -10.88 1.01
CA LEU A 148 6.93 -11.96 0.19
C LEU A 148 6.70 -13.23 1.01
N GLY A 149 7.59 -13.53 1.95
CA GLY A 149 7.57 -14.76 2.75
C GLY A 149 8.15 -15.99 2.03
N GLU A 150 8.98 -15.78 0.99
CA GLU A 150 9.65 -16.81 0.19
C GLU A 150 10.98 -16.33 -0.39
#